data_AF-A0A7C1DNF1-F1
#
_entry.id   AF-A0A7C1DNF1-F1
#
_cell.length_a   1.000
_cell.length_b   1.000
_cell.length_c   1.000
_cell.angle_alpha   90.00
_cell.angle_beta   90.00
_cell.angle_gamma   90.00
#
_symmetry.space_group_name_H-M   'P 1'
#
loop_
_entity.id
_entity.type
_entity.pdbx_description
1 polymer ?
#
loop_
_entity_poly.entity_id
_entity_poly.type
_entity_poly.pdbx_seq_one_letter_code
_entity_poly.pdbx_strand_id
1 'polypeptide(L)'
;MASSLFLPLEQIRPGEFISNYSDWIYFTLTLVFFLAVAGVTLRKHFDKPYVKPLIISVALIMTFGVFTNRWMLTRVFEGWGIVGMVILAFMAATIPYGLCRGFGLPGGKAFYLTYILFYILAWVKFPQVFYALKDSNMGLLNLLLLILFLVSIYKVVRFARSGSSSADTVSRLKNTLGHRQTYEPEIRHELETEREGEALLKTRGLKFTDEEIRSAEDIRTQLQGILRIIETHGNSLAVDDRAQITRILSKMAGNEQAFLRAVDNVKEIFKRLEVMDKTELRKKLQRLKNVKGKENKLLAAEIKLEEEKIVLEKEIESHEKDLKKFIENLNRHLSLAVKAMAESSYPLNALPHLKHSLKTVGEIISITKHLETVEKHMLSIIKAEEKAITQEKRA
;
A
#
# COMPACT_ATOMS: atom_id res chain seq x y z
N MET A 1 -29.18 54.43 19.21
CA MET A 1 -29.17 53.04 19.70
C MET A 1 -28.85 52.10 18.54
N ALA A 2 -27.57 51.91 18.20
CA ALA A 2 -27.13 50.94 17.18
C ALA A 2 -25.63 50.58 17.32
N SER A 3 -25.11 50.54 18.55
CA SER A 3 -23.67 50.41 18.81
C SER A 3 -23.27 49.11 19.53
N SER A 4 -24.20 48.17 19.73
CA SER A 4 -23.98 46.98 20.58
C SER A 4 -23.90 45.64 19.83
N LEU A 5 -24.01 45.62 18.50
CA LEU A 5 -24.09 44.38 17.71
C LEU A 5 -22.74 43.81 17.22
N PHE A 6 -21.63 44.55 17.39
CA PHE A 6 -20.29 44.10 16.97
C PHE A 6 -19.35 43.70 18.13
N LEU A 7 -19.87 43.64 19.36
CA LEU A 7 -19.10 43.26 20.55
C LEU A 7 -18.63 41.78 20.65
N PRO A 8 -19.18 40.77 19.94
CA PRO A 8 -18.67 39.40 20.11
C PRO A 8 -17.40 39.12 19.30
N LEU A 9 -16.97 40.02 18.40
CA LEU A 9 -15.75 39.86 17.59
C LEU A 9 -14.51 40.48 18.22
N GLU A 10 -14.65 41.46 19.13
CA GLU A 10 -13.52 42.00 19.91
C GLU A 10 -13.05 41.06 21.02
N GLN A 11 -13.89 40.08 21.39
CA GLN A 11 -13.59 39.12 22.45
C GLN A 11 -12.82 37.89 21.97
N ILE A 12 -12.74 37.67 20.65
CA ILE A 12 -11.77 36.75 20.07
C ILE A 12 -10.46 37.52 20.07
N ARG A 13 -9.62 37.30 21.08
CA ARG A 13 -8.21 37.72 21.05
C ARG A 13 -7.47 36.70 20.20
N PRO A 14 -7.27 36.91 18.88
CA PRO A 14 -6.55 35.94 18.05
C PRO A 14 -5.13 35.68 18.59
N GLY A 15 -4.56 36.61 19.35
CA GLY A 15 -3.30 36.41 20.07
C GLY A 15 -3.33 35.27 21.08
N GLU A 16 -4.40 35.11 21.86
CA GLU A 16 -4.54 34.03 22.86
C GLU A 16 -4.82 32.67 22.19
N PHE A 17 -5.57 32.67 21.07
CA PHE A 17 -5.76 31.46 20.28
C PHE A 17 -4.44 31.03 19.60
N ILE A 18 -3.72 31.96 18.99
CA ILE A 18 -2.44 31.69 18.34
C ILE A 18 -1.37 31.28 19.37
N SER A 19 -1.38 31.82 20.59
CA SER A 19 -0.42 31.40 21.62
C SER A 19 -0.63 29.95 22.05
N ASN A 20 -1.89 29.53 22.23
CA ASN A 20 -2.23 28.16 22.65
C ASN A 20 -1.91 27.11 21.58
N TYR A 21 -1.96 27.48 20.30
CA TYR A 21 -1.62 26.59 19.18
C TYR A 21 -0.26 26.90 18.55
N SER A 22 0.52 27.82 19.11
CA SER A 22 1.78 28.29 18.53
C SER A 22 2.77 27.15 18.26
N ASP A 23 2.85 26.20 19.20
CA ASP A 23 3.68 25.02 19.10
C ASP A 23 3.23 24.06 17.99
N TRP A 24 1.91 23.86 17.85
CA TRP A 24 1.34 23.03 16.78
C TRP A 24 1.49 23.68 15.40
N ILE A 25 1.31 24.99 15.32
CA ILE A 25 1.52 25.77 14.09
C ILE A 25 2.99 25.67 13.69
N TYR A 26 3.92 25.88 14.62
CA TYR A 26 5.35 25.77 14.38
C TYR A 26 5.77 24.36 13.95
N PHE A 27 5.26 23.33 14.62
CA PHE A 27 5.50 21.93 14.26
C PHE A 27 5.02 21.64 12.84
N THR A 28 3.79 22.04 12.51
CA THR A 28 3.18 21.79 11.20
C THR A 28 3.93 22.53 10.09
N LEU A 29 4.34 23.77 10.32
CA LEU A 29 5.10 24.56 9.36
C LEU A 29 6.48 23.93 9.11
N THR A 30 7.14 23.48 10.17
CA THR A 30 8.42 22.77 10.11
C THR A 30 8.29 21.41 9.42
N LEU A 31 7.17 20.71 9.61
CA LEU A 31 6.86 19.46 8.91
C LEU A 31 6.69 19.67 7.42
N VAL A 32 5.85 20.64 7.02
CA VAL A 32 5.64 20.97 5.61
C VAL A 32 6.96 21.40 4.97
N PHE A 33 7.79 22.14 5.69
CA PHE A 33 9.12 22.52 5.22
C PHE A 33 10.01 21.32 4.93
N PHE A 34 10.23 20.44 5.90
CA PHE A 34 11.09 19.28 5.69
C PHE A 34 10.51 18.29 4.67
N LEU A 35 9.19 18.19 4.57
CA LEU A 35 8.53 17.40 3.53
C LEU A 35 8.85 17.96 2.13
N ALA A 36 8.85 19.28 1.96
CA ALA A 36 9.21 19.93 0.71
C ALA A 36 10.69 19.73 0.37
N VAL A 37 11.60 19.93 1.34
CA VAL A 37 13.04 19.76 1.14
C VAL A 37 13.39 18.31 0.82
N ALA A 38 12.94 17.36 1.64
CA ALA A 38 13.16 15.93 1.41
C ALA A 38 12.51 15.47 0.10
N GLY A 39 11.34 16.01 -0.23
CA GLY A 39 10.66 15.73 -1.49
C GLY A 39 11.48 16.16 -2.71
N VAL A 40 12.05 17.36 -2.70
CA VAL A 40 12.87 17.87 -3.81
C VAL A 40 14.19 17.11 -3.94
N THR A 41 14.86 16.80 -2.82
CA THR A 41 16.16 16.13 -2.84
C THR A 41 16.07 14.66 -3.21
N LEU A 42 15.13 13.92 -2.61
CA LEU A 42 14.99 12.48 -2.80
C LEU A 42 14.34 12.13 -4.15
N ARG A 43 13.33 12.90 -4.62
CA ARG A 43 12.76 12.66 -5.96
C ARG A 43 13.75 12.91 -7.09
N LYS A 44 14.75 13.76 -6.88
CA LYS A 44 15.80 13.99 -7.89
C LYS A 44 16.73 12.79 -8.04
N HIS A 45 16.90 11.98 -6.99
CA HIS A 45 17.83 10.84 -6.98
C HIS A 45 17.14 9.49 -7.10
N PHE A 46 15.85 9.40 -6.77
CA PHE A 46 15.11 8.16 -6.75
C PHE A 46 13.75 8.36 -7.44
N ASP A 47 13.53 7.62 -8.53
CA ASP A 47 12.31 7.68 -9.35
C ASP A 47 11.32 6.52 -9.06
N LYS A 48 11.52 5.80 -7.96
CA LYS A 48 10.76 4.59 -7.60
C LYS A 48 9.58 4.88 -6.66
N PRO A 49 8.53 4.03 -6.64
CA PRO A 49 7.33 4.25 -5.82
C PRO A 49 7.59 4.27 -4.29
N TYR A 50 8.64 3.61 -3.82
CA TYR A 50 9.04 3.58 -2.40
C TYR A 50 9.59 4.90 -1.86
N VAL A 51 9.73 5.92 -2.70
CA VAL A 51 10.30 7.22 -2.31
C VAL A 51 9.32 8.06 -1.47
N LYS A 52 8.01 7.84 -1.63
CA LYS A 52 6.98 8.55 -0.86
C LYS A 52 7.05 8.29 0.66
N PRO A 53 7.02 7.03 1.15
CA PRO A 53 7.16 6.77 2.57
C PRO A 53 8.52 7.23 3.11
N LEU A 54 9.59 7.10 2.33
CA LEU A 54 10.93 7.56 2.70
C LEU A 54 10.98 9.09 2.93
N ILE A 55 10.38 9.88 2.02
CA ILE A 55 10.28 11.34 2.16
C ILE A 55 9.54 11.69 3.46
N ILE A 56 8.44 11.02 3.74
CA ILE A 56 7.62 11.28 4.94
C ILE A 56 8.43 10.94 6.19
N SER A 57 9.08 9.78 6.25
CA SER A 57 9.89 9.37 7.40
C SER A 57 11.06 10.32 7.66
N VAL A 58 11.81 10.69 6.61
CA VAL A 58 12.94 11.63 6.74
C VAL A 58 12.46 13.01 7.20
N ALA A 59 11.36 13.50 6.62
CA ALA A 59 10.79 14.78 7.02
C ALA A 59 10.36 14.77 8.49
N LEU A 60 9.67 13.72 8.94
CA LEU A 60 9.16 13.60 10.30
C LEU A 60 10.29 13.50 11.33
N ILE A 61 11.35 12.74 11.03
CA ILE A 61 12.57 12.66 11.88
C ILE A 61 13.22 14.05 11.99
N MET A 62 13.37 14.78 10.88
CA MET A 62 13.95 16.12 10.92
C MET A 62 13.08 17.12 11.68
N THR A 63 11.76 17.09 11.46
CA THR A 63 10.80 17.92 12.20
C THR A 63 10.86 17.64 13.68
N PHE A 64 10.87 16.36 14.07
CA PHE A 64 10.97 15.96 15.46
C PHE A 64 12.28 16.46 16.08
N GLY A 65 13.42 16.24 15.40
CA GLY A 65 14.73 16.70 15.88
C GLY A 65 14.84 18.21 16.03
N VAL A 66 14.23 18.99 15.14
CA VAL A 66 14.16 20.46 15.25
C VAL A 66 13.22 20.88 16.37
N PHE A 67 12.07 20.22 16.51
CA PHE A 67 11.08 20.57 17.52
C PHE A 67 11.56 20.28 18.94
N THR A 68 12.20 19.12 19.17
CA THR A 68 12.77 18.76 20.48
C THR A 68 13.91 19.68 20.87
N ASN A 69 14.71 20.13 19.90
CA ASN A 69 15.87 20.99 20.14
C ASN A 69 15.57 22.47 19.85
N ARG A 70 14.31 22.90 19.84
CA ARG A 70 13.92 24.28 19.48
C ARG A 70 14.72 25.34 20.25
N TRP A 71 14.92 25.12 21.54
CA TRP A 71 15.65 26.06 22.40
C TRP A 71 17.15 26.06 22.13
N MET A 72 17.71 24.91 21.75
CA MET A 72 19.11 24.81 21.32
C MET A 72 19.29 25.47 19.95
N LEU A 73 18.33 25.33 19.03
CA LEU A 73 18.35 26.00 17.74
C LEU A 73 18.23 27.52 17.89
N THR A 74 17.32 28.03 18.72
CA THR A 74 17.21 29.47 18.98
C THR A 74 18.52 30.01 19.55
N ARG A 75 19.13 29.30 20.51
CA ARG A 75 20.47 29.67 21.03
C ARG A 75 21.59 29.56 20.02
N VAL A 76 21.54 28.58 19.12
CA VAL A 76 22.53 28.43 18.04
C VAL A 76 22.35 29.56 17.04
N PHE A 77 21.13 29.90 16.64
CA PHE A 77 20.86 31.02 15.73
C PHE A 77 21.19 32.38 16.35
N GLU A 78 20.85 32.60 17.62
CA GLU A 78 21.23 33.81 18.37
C GLU A 78 22.75 33.87 18.59
N GLY A 79 23.38 32.74 18.93
CA GLY A 79 24.83 32.62 19.13
C GLY A 79 25.65 32.74 17.85
N TRP A 80 25.06 32.45 16.69
CA TRP A 80 25.69 32.61 15.38
C TRP A 80 25.54 34.04 14.82
N GLY A 81 24.78 34.89 15.50
CA GLY A 81 24.61 36.31 15.16
C GLY A 81 24.18 36.52 13.70
N ILE A 82 24.97 37.31 12.97
CA ILE A 82 24.70 37.67 11.56
C ILE A 82 24.65 36.42 10.66
N VAL A 83 25.48 35.41 10.92
CA VAL A 83 25.52 34.18 10.12
C VAL A 83 24.21 33.40 10.26
N GLY A 84 23.67 33.32 11.48
CA GLY A 84 22.37 32.69 11.75
C GLY A 84 21.23 33.40 11.02
N MET A 85 21.24 34.74 11.02
CA MET A 85 20.25 35.57 10.31
C MET A 85 20.30 35.37 8.79
N VAL A 86 21.51 35.26 8.21
CA VAL A 86 21.68 34.98 6.78
C VAL A 86 21.12 33.61 6.41
N ILE A 87 21.42 32.57 7.20
CA ILE A 87 20.91 31.21 6.98
C ILE A 87 19.37 31.19 7.08
N LEU A 88 18.79 31.87 8.07
CA LEU A 88 17.35 31.99 8.21
C LEU A 88 16.70 32.72 7.02
N ALA A 89 17.33 33.78 6.52
CA ALA A 89 16.86 34.47 5.32
C ALA A 89 16.88 33.56 4.08
N PHE A 90 17.94 32.75 3.91
CA PHE A 90 18.01 31.74 2.86
C PHE A 90 16.94 30.66 3.00
N MET A 91 16.69 30.17 4.21
CA MET A 91 15.60 29.23 4.46
C MET A 91 14.25 29.87 4.12
N ALA A 92 13.96 31.05 4.65
CA ALA A 92 12.71 31.77 4.39
C ALA A 92 12.49 32.07 2.90
N ALA A 93 13.55 32.24 2.10
CA ALA A 93 13.46 32.42 0.65
C ALA A 93 13.33 31.09 -0.13
N THR A 94 13.93 30.00 0.34
CA THR A 94 13.90 28.70 -0.35
C THR A 94 12.56 27.99 -0.19
N ILE A 95 11.83 28.20 0.91
CA ILE A 95 10.52 27.57 1.15
C ILE A 95 9.48 27.98 0.10
N PRO A 96 9.18 29.28 -0.10
CA PRO A 96 8.17 29.67 -1.07
C PRO A 96 8.63 29.38 -2.49
N TYR A 97 9.94 29.47 -2.77
CA TYR A 97 10.50 29.08 -4.06
C TYR A 97 10.30 27.60 -4.36
N GLY A 98 10.58 26.73 -3.38
CA GLY A 98 10.36 25.29 -3.46
C GLY A 98 8.88 24.94 -3.65
N LEU A 99 7.98 25.60 -2.92
CA LEU A 99 6.53 25.45 -3.09
C LEU A 99 6.08 25.87 -4.49
N CYS A 100 6.53 27.04 -4.97
CA CYS A 100 6.22 27.51 -6.32
C CYS A 100 6.70 26.53 -7.41
N ARG A 101 7.92 25.97 -7.24
CA ARG A 101 8.44 24.91 -8.12
C ARG A 101 7.64 23.62 -8.02
N GLY A 102 7.22 23.24 -6.81
CA GLY A 102 6.37 22.06 -6.55
C GLY A 102 5.00 22.14 -7.22
N PHE A 103 4.45 23.36 -7.35
CA PHE A 103 3.23 23.63 -8.13
C PHE A 103 3.47 23.69 -9.66
N GLY A 104 4.66 23.31 -10.14
CA GLY A 104 4.97 23.22 -11.57
C GLY A 104 5.34 24.54 -12.24
N LEU A 105 5.60 25.61 -11.48
CA LEU A 105 6.06 26.88 -12.08
C LEU A 105 7.49 26.73 -12.62
N PRO A 106 7.79 27.28 -13.83
CA PRO A 106 9.15 27.34 -14.34
C PRO A 106 10.01 28.22 -13.40
N GLY A 107 11.28 27.85 -13.23
CA GLY A 107 12.17 28.43 -12.20
C GLY A 107 12.22 29.96 -12.20
N GLY A 108 12.23 30.60 -13.37
CA GLY A 108 12.17 32.06 -13.48
C GLY A 108 10.89 32.66 -12.88
N LYS A 109 9.72 32.05 -13.10
CA LYS A 109 8.44 32.52 -12.53
C LYS A 109 8.38 32.30 -11.03
N ALA A 110 8.84 31.14 -10.57
CA ALA A 110 8.90 30.81 -9.15
C ALA A 110 9.78 31.80 -8.38
N PHE A 111 10.90 32.24 -8.98
CA PHE A 111 11.79 33.24 -8.38
C PHE A 111 11.11 34.60 -8.19
N TYR A 112 10.51 35.16 -9.23
CA TYR A 112 9.82 36.46 -9.15
C TYR A 112 8.63 36.44 -8.19
N LEU A 113 7.85 35.36 -8.19
CA LEU A 113 6.71 35.22 -7.28
C LEU A 113 7.17 35.12 -5.82
N THR A 114 8.24 34.38 -5.56
CA THR A 114 8.83 34.28 -4.23
C THR A 114 9.36 35.62 -3.74
N TYR A 115 10.03 36.37 -4.62
CA TYR A 115 10.53 37.70 -4.28
C TYR A 115 9.39 38.67 -3.94
N ILE A 116 8.29 38.67 -4.72
CA ILE A 116 7.10 39.50 -4.43
C ILE A 116 6.52 39.17 -3.06
N LEU A 117 6.32 37.87 -2.78
CA LEU A 117 5.78 37.41 -1.50
C LEU A 117 6.68 37.81 -0.33
N PHE A 118 7.99 37.59 -0.49
CA PHE A 118 8.98 37.93 0.53
C PHE A 118 9.04 39.43 0.77
N TYR A 119 9.00 40.26 -0.27
CA TYR A 119 9.00 41.71 -0.16
C TYR A 119 7.77 42.23 0.60
N ILE A 120 6.58 41.74 0.26
CA ILE A 120 5.33 42.12 0.96
C ILE A 120 5.39 41.68 2.43
N LEU A 121 5.80 40.44 2.70
CA LEU A 121 5.91 39.92 4.07
C LEU A 121 6.94 40.70 4.89
N ALA A 122 8.10 41.00 4.31
CA ALA A 122 9.14 41.79 4.96
C ALA A 122 8.62 43.19 5.28
N TRP A 123 7.91 43.83 4.35
CA TRP A 123 7.36 45.17 4.55
C TRP A 123 6.28 45.20 5.64
N VAL A 124 5.38 44.21 5.66
CA VAL A 124 4.29 44.11 6.65
C VAL A 124 4.79 43.72 8.04
N LYS A 125 5.71 42.77 8.14
CA LYS A 125 6.18 42.24 9.44
C LYS A 125 7.35 43.02 10.04
N PHE A 126 8.19 43.61 9.20
CA PHE A 126 9.39 44.32 9.62
C PHE A 126 9.46 45.72 9.00
N PRO A 127 8.43 46.57 9.16
CA PRO A 127 8.44 47.92 8.59
C PRO A 127 9.62 48.75 9.11
N GLN A 128 10.07 48.48 10.35
CA GLN A 128 11.23 49.10 10.98
C GLN A 128 12.52 48.91 10.18
N VAL A 129 12.71 47.79 9.47
CA VAL A 129 13.90 47.57 8.64
C VAL A 129 13.92 48.55 7.46
N PHE A 130 12.75 48.82 6.85
CA PHE A 130 12.64 49.76 5.74
C PHE A 130 12.80 51.21 6.21
N TYR A 131 12.31 51.55 7.41
CA TYR A 131 12.56 52.85 8.03
C TYR A 131 14.03 53.02 8.42
N ALA A 132 14.65 52.02 9.04
CA ALA A 132 16.07 52.06 9.41
C ALA A 132 16.98 52.19 8.17
N LEU A 133 16.65 51.55 7.06
CA LEU A 133 17.36 51.72 5.78
C LEU A 133 17.22 53.14 5.23
N LYS A 134 16.06 53.77 5.40
CA LYS A 134 15.83 55.16 5.03
C LYS A 134 16.65 56.11 5.91
N ASP A 135 16.64 55.88 7.22
CA ASP A 135 17.30 56.73 8.22
C ASP A 135 18.83 56.59 8.17
N SER A 136 19.34 55.41 7.80
CA SER A 136 20.78 55.14 7.64
C SER A 136 21.36 55.63 6.31
N ASN A 137 20.67 56.52 5.61
CA ASN A 137 21.05 57.05 4.29
C ASN A 137 21.19 55.97 3.18
N MET A 138 20.69 54.74 3.40
CA MET A 138 20.64 53.65 2.42
C MET A 138 19.35 53.71 1.57
N GLY A 139 18.86 54.92 1.32
CA GLY A 139 17.66 55.14 0.50
C GLY A 139 17.78 54.55 -0.91
N LEU A 140 19.00 54.50 -1.47
CA LEU A 140 19.29 53.85 -2.74
C LEU A 140 19.03 52.34 -2.73
N LEU A 141 19.34 51.65 -1.62
CA LEU A 141 19.08 50.22 -1.49
C LEU A 141 17.58 49.95 -1.41
N ASN A 142 16.84 50.78 -0.66
CA ASN A 142 15.39 50.69 -0.58
C ASN A 142 14.73 50.95 -1.95
N LEU A 143 15.23 51.95 -2.70
CA LEU A 143 14.81 52.23 -4.07
C LEU A 143 15.09 51.05 -5.01
N LEU A 144 16.26 50.43 -4.91
CA LEU A 144 16.63 49.26 -5.71
C LEU A 144 15.70 48.07 -5.43
N LEU A 145 15.39 47.80 -4.15
CA LEU A 145 14.44 46.74 -3.77
C LEU A 145 13.03 47.03 -4.32
N LEU A 146 12.58 48.28 -4.26
CA LEU A 146 11.30 48.69 -4.84
C LEU A 146 11.28 48.52 -6.36
N ILE A 147 12.36 48.89 -7.05
CA ILE A 147 12.50 48.70 -8.51
C ILE A 147 12.45 47.21 -8.85
N LEU A 148 13.19 46.36 -8.13
CA LEU A 148 13.15 44.91 -8.31
C LEU A 148 11.75 44.34 -8.07
N PHE A 149 11.01 44.87 -7.11
CA PHE A 149 9.64 44.48 -6.83
C PHE A 149 8.71 44.82 -7.99
N LEU A 150 8.78 46.05 -8.51
CA LEU A 150 8.01 46.49 -9.68
C LEU A 150 8.37 45.68 -10.94
N VAL A 151 9.66 45.42 -11.17
CA VAL A 151 10.12 44.56 -12.28
C VAL A 151 9.61 43.13 -12.13
N SER A 152 9.55 42.62 -10.90
CA SER A 152 9.02 41.28 -10.60
C SER A 152 7.53 41.20 -10.90
N ILE A 153 6.74 42.19 -10.46
CA ILE A 153 5.31 42.29 -10.80
C ILE A 153 5.14 42.41 -12.31
N TYR A 154 5.88 43.31 -12.96
CA TYR A 154 5.81 43.50 -14.39
C TYR A 154 6.12 42.21 -15.15
N LYS A 155 7.17 41.46 -14.74
CA LYS A 155 7.48 40.17 -15.36
C LYS A 155 6.36 39.16 -15.13
N VAL A 156 5.84 39.00 -13.91
CA VAL A 156 4.73 38.07 -13.62
C VAL A 156 3.49 38.41 -14.46
N VAL A 157 3.11 39.69 -14.53
CA VAL A 157 1.95 40.17 -15.32
C VAL A 157 2.20 40.07 -16.82
N ARG A 158 3.39 40.42 -17.32
CA ARG A 158 3.77 40.25 -18.73
C ARG A 158 3.77 38.77 -19.11
N PHE A 159 4.19 37.87 -18.23
CA PHE A 159 4.10 36.43 -18.46
C PHE A 159 2.66 35.91 -18.43
N ALA A 160 1.75 36.57 -17.70
CA ALA A 160 0.32 36.31 -17.79
C ALA A 160 -0.28 36.79 -19.12
N ARG A 161 0.24 37.89 -19.70
CA ARG A 161 -0.25 38.47 -20.97
C ARG A 161 0.43 37.90 -22.24
N SER A 162 1.69 37.48 -22.17
CA SER A 162 2.51 37.05 -23.32
C SER A 162 2.37 35.55 -23.64
N GLY A 163 1.48 34.84 -22.95
CA GLY A 163 1.23 33.43 -23.16
C GLY A 163 -0.20 33.19 -23.65
N SER A 164 -0.33 33.02 -24.96
CA SER A 164 -1.38 32.21 -25.59
C SER A 164 -1.48 30.78 -25.02
N SER A 165 -0.67 30.41 -24.03
CA SER A 165 -0.80 29.16 -23.26
C SER A 165 -1.46 29.32 -21.88
N SER A 166 -1.86 30.51 -21.42
CA SER A 166 -2.59 30.64 -20.15
C SER A 166 -4.08 30.34 -20.30
N ALA A 167 -4.64 30.53 -21.49
CA ALA A 167 -5.88 29.88 -21.89
C ALA A 167 -5.67 28.37 -21.90
N ASP A 168 -4.57 27.83 -22.42
CA ASP A 168 -4.31 26.39 -22.33
C ASP A 168 -3.98 25.90 -20.92
N THR A 169 -3.51 26.71 -19.97
CA THR A 169 -3.17 26.21 -18.63
C THR A 169 -4.41 26.19 -17.72
N VAL A 170 -5.29 27.18 -17.84
CA VAL A 170 -6.62 27.19 -17.19
C VAL A 170 -7.61 26.28 -17.93
N SER A 171 -7.53 26.17 -19.26
CA SER A 171 -8.25 25.15 -20.04
C SER A 171 -7.68 23.77 -19.81
N ARG A 172 -6.37 23.60 -19.53
CA ARG A 172 -5.82 22.33 -19.06
C ARG A 172 -6.24 22.03 -17.63
N LEU A 173 -6.37 23.01 -16.74
CA LEU A 173 -6.95 22.79 -15.40
C LEU A 173 -8.46 22.45 -15.47
N LYS A 174 -9.17 23.07 -16.41
CA LYS A 174 -10.60 22.83 -16.66
C LYS A 174 -10.84 21.53 -17.45
N ASN A 175 -9.92 21.13 -18.32
CA ASN A 175 -9.94 19.87 -19.07
C ASN A 175 -9.30 18.72 -18.28
N THR A 176 -8.43 18.94 -17.30
CA THR A 176 -8.06 17.91 -16.32
C THR A 176 -9.17 17.63 -15.31
N LEU A 177 -10.10 18.58 -15.13
CA LEU A 177 -11.40 18.35 -14.47
C LEU A 177 -12.50 17.92 -15.45
N GLY A 178 -12.22 17.93 -16.76
CA GLY A 178 -13.15 17.66 -17.85
C GLY A 178 -12.78 16.41 -18.64
N HIS A 179 -13.04 15.24 -18.04
CA HIS A 179 -13.43 13.97 -18.69
C HIS A 179 -13.02 13.74 -20.16
N ARG A 180 -11.72 13.77 -20.49
CA ARG A 180 -11.21 13.05 -21.67
C ARG A 180 -9.73 12.66 -21.52
N GLN A 181 -9.55 11.33 -21.44
CA GLN A 181 -8.36 10.55 -21.79
C GLN A 181 -7.20 10.48 -20.78
N THR A 182 -7.49 9.82 -19.66
CA THR A 182 -6.52 9.06 -18.84
C THR A 182 -6.66 7.54 -19.08
N TYR A 183 -7.24 7.11 -20.20
CA TYR A 183 -7.54 5.68 -20.45
C TYR A 183 -6.31 4.83 -20.75
N GLU A 184 -5.35 5.33 -21.52
CA GLU A 184 -4.13 4.57 -21.85
C GLU A 184 -3.27 4.16 -20.63
N PRO A 185 -3.01 5.05 -19.64
CA PRO A 185 -2.26 4.64 -18.45
C PRO A 185 -3.06 3.71 -17.53
N GLU A 186 -4.40 3.80 -17.51
CA GLU A 186 -5.25 2.95 -16.67
C GLU A 186 -5.36 1.53 -17.25
N ILE A 187 -5.61 1.39 -18.56
CA ILE A 187 -5.63 0.09 -19.26
C ILE A 187 -4.25 -0.60 -19.20
N ARG A 188 -3.15 0.17 -19.30
CA ARG A 188 -1.79 -0.39 -19.12
C ARG A 188 -1.56 -0.86 -17.69
N HIS A 189 -2.03 -0.11 -16.70
CA HIS A 189 -1.92 -0.49 -15.31
C HIS A 189 -2.72 -1.76 -15.02
N GLU A 190 -3.95 -1.86 -15.50
CA GLU A 190 -4.79 -3.07 -15.38
C GLU A 190 -4.11 -4.28 -16.04
N LEU A 191 -3.55 -4.12 -17.23
CA LEU A 191 -2.84 -5.20 -17.91
C LEU A 191 -1.55 -5.63 -17.16
N GLU A 192 -0.86 -4.70 -16.50
CA GLU A 192 0.29 -5.01 -15.65
C GLU A 192 -0.14 -5.75 -14.38
N THR A 193 -1.24 -5.34 -13.75
CA THR A 193 -1.79 -5.96 -12.55
C THR A 193 -2.30 -7.38 -12.83
N GLU A 194 -2.97 -7.60 -13.96
CA GLU A 194 -3.38 -8.94 -14.41
C GLU A 194 -2.19 -9.85 -14.72
N ARG A 195 -1.13 -9.30 -15.33
CA ARG A 195 0.12 -10.07 -15.55
C ARG A 195 0.85 -10.39 -14.26
N GLU A 196 0.83 -9.49 -13.29
CA GLU A 196 1.35 -9.75 -11.95
C GLU A 196 0.53 -10.88 -11.28
N GLY A 197 -0.80 -10.83 -11.36
CA GLY A 197 -1.68 -11.91 -10.88
C GLY A 197 -1.40 -13.26 -11.56
N GLU A 198 -1.29 -13.28 -12.88
CA GLU A 198 -0.97 -14.49 -13.65
C GLU A 198 0.43 -15.02 -13.29
N ALA A 199 1.41 -14.13 -13.12
CA ALA A 199 2.76 -14.50 -12.73
C ALA A 199 2.80 -15.06 -11.31
N LEU A 200 2.09 -14.44 -10.36
CA LEU A 200 1.95 -14.93 -8.99
C LEU A 200 1.33 -16.33 -8.98
N LEU A 201 0.26 -16.57 -9.74
CA LEU A 201 -0.35 -17.90 -9.84
C LEU A 201 0.54 -18.92 -10.56
N LYS A 202 1.22 -18.56 -11.66
CA LYS A 202 2.09 -19.51 -12.38
C LYS A 202 3.35 -19.88 -11.60
N THR A 203 3.97 -18.90 -10.95
CA THR A 203 5.25 -19.08 -10.25
C THR A 203 5.08 -19.56 -8.83
N ARG A 204 4.04 -19.09 -8.14
CA ARG A 204 3.81 -19.35 -6.72
C ARG A 204 2.47 -19.99 -6.42
N GLY A 205 1.51 -19.98 -7.36
CA GLY A 205 0.13 -20.42 -7.15
C GLY A 205 -0.01 -21.84 -6.61
N LEU A 206 -1.25 -22.26 -6.52
CA LEU A 206 -1.79 -23.53 -6.02
C LEU A 206 -1.25 -24.80 -6.71
N LYS A 207 0.01 -24.83 -7.12
CA LYS A 207 0.83 -26.03 -7.05
C LYS A 207 0.88 -26.50 -5.59
N PHE A 208 -0.24 -27.02 -5.09
CA PHE A 208 -0.22 -28.38 -4.57
C PHE A 208 0.46 -29.17 -5.67
N THR A 209 1.78 -29.23 -5.58
CA THR A 209 2.57 -30.05 -6.45
C THR A 209 1.95 -31.43 -6.45
N ASP A 210 2.06 -32.12 -7.58
CA ASP A 210 1.76 -33.56 -7.64
C ASP A 210 2.41 -34.30 -6.46
N GLU A 211 3.49 -33.75 -5.88
CA GLU A 211 4.13 -34.18 -4.65
C GLU A 211 3.24 -34.11 -3.39
N GLU A 212 2.46 -33.06 -3.11
CA GLU A 212 1.56 -33.05 -1.94
C GLU A 212 0.38 -34.02 -2.11
N ILE A 213 -0.20 -34.10 -3.31
CA ILE A 213 -1.26 -35.06 -3.62
C ILE A 213 -0.72 -36.49 -3.50
N ARG A 214 0.46 -36.75 -4.08
CA ARG A 214 1.14 -38.04 -3.99
C ARG A 214 1.52 -38.39 -2.56
N SER A 215 1.96 -37.41 -1.76
CA SER A 215 2.23 -37.61 -0.34
C SER A 215 0.97 -38.04 0.42
N ALA A 216 -0.18 -37.39 0.17
CA ALA A 216 -1.45 -37.80 0.77
C ALA A 216 -1.90 -39.19 0.29
N GLU A 217 -1.72 -39.52 -1.00
CA GLU A 217 -2.01 -40.85 -1.55
C GLU A 217 -1.07 -41.94 -0.99
N ASP A 218 0.20 -41.62 -0.75
CA ASP A 218 1.18 -42.50 -0.11
C ASP A 218 0.80 -42.78 1.35
N ILE A 219 0.39 -41.74 2.10
CA ILE A 219 -0.14 -41.90 3.47
C ILE A 219 -1.38 -42.81 3.45
N ARG A 220 -2.31 -42.59 2.51
CA ARG A 220 -3.51 -43.42 2.36
C ARG A 220 -3.14 -44.89 2.13
N THR A 221 -2.21 -45.14 1.22
CA THR A 221 -1.77 -46.49 0.85
C THR A 221 -1.11 -47.20 2.03
N GLN A 222 -0.24 -46.51 2.75
CA GLN A 222 0.40 -47.04 3.95
C GLN A 222 -0.62 -47.31 5.08
N LEU A 223 -1.59 -46.42 5.30
CA LEU A 223 -2.68 -46.64 6.26
C LEU A 223 -3.55 -47.85 5.91
N GLN A 224 -3.85 -48.05 4.63
CA GLN A 224 -4.57 -49.24 4.16
C GLN A 224 -3.76 -50.53 4.40
N GLY A 225 -2.44 -50.48 4.18
CA GLY A 225 -1.55 -51.59 4.48
C GLY A 225 -1.58 -51.95 5.98
N ILE A 226 -1.45 -50.95 6.85
CA ILE A 226 -1.51 -51.12 8.30
C ILE A 226 -2.85 -51.69 8.75
N LEU A 227 -3.96 -51.16 8.22
CA LEU A 227 -5.31 -51.67 8.51
C LEU A 227 -5.45 -53.15 8.16
N ARG A 228 -4.99 -53.57 6.98
CA ARG A 228 -5.02 -54.98 6.56
C ARG A 228 -4.19 -55.88 7.48
N ILE A 229 -3.01 -55.43 7.90
CA ILE A 229 -2.15 -56.18 8.82
C ILE A 229 -2.86 -56.40 10.16
N ILE A 230 -3.46 -55.35 10.73
CA ILE A 230 -4.17 -55.41 12.01
C ILE A 230 -5.45 -56.25 11.89
N GLU A 231 -6.21 -56.12 10.80
CA GLU A 231 -7.43 -56.91 10.57
C GLU A 231 -7.12 -58.40 10.38
N THR A 232 -5.97 -58.75 9.79
CA THR A 232 -5.57 -60.14 9.56
C THR A 232 -5.05 -60.81 10.83
N HIS A 233 -4.21 -60.13 11.60
CA HIS A 233 -3.54 -60.72 12.77
C HIS A 233 -4.27 -60.43 14.10
N GLY A 234 -5.17 -59.44 14.12
CA GLY A 234 -5.96 -59.06 15.28
C GLY A 234 -5.11 -58.77 16.52
N ASN A 235 -5.47 -59.43 17.64
CA ASN A 235 -4.73 -59.30 18.89
C ASN A 235 -3.42 -60.12 18.92
N SER A 236 -3.21 -61.02 17.97
CA SER A 236 -2.01 -61.88 17.86
C SER A 236 -0.85 -61.19 17.13
N LEU A 237 -0.96 -59.90 16.83
CA LEU A 237 0.07 -59.13 16.15
C LEU A 237 1.38 -59.10 16.97
N ALA A 238 2.50 -59.45 16.35
CA ALA A 238 3.80 -59.55 16.99
C ALA A 238 4.32 -58.19 17.50
N VAL A 239 5.19 -58.22 18.51
CA VAL A 239 5.74 -56.99 19.12
C VAL A 239 6.55 -56.17 18.10
N ASP A 240 7.30 -56.84 17.23
CA ASP A 240 8.09 -56.20 16.18
C ASP A 240 7.20 -55.50 15.14
N ASP A 241 6.10 -56.15 14.73
CA ASP A 241 5.11 -55.56 13.81
C ASP A 241 4.45 -54.32 14.43
N ARG A 242 4.09 -54.39 15.73
CA ARG A 242 3.54 -53.24 16.48
C ARG A 242 4.53 -52.08 16.50
N ALA A 243 5.81 -52.35 16.73
CA ALA A 243 6.86 -51.33 16.74
C ALA A 243 7.07 -50.71 15.34
N GLN A 244 7.07 -51.53 14.28
CA GLN A 244 7.17 -51.05 12.91
C GLN A 244 5.97 -50.17 12.52
N ILE A 245 4.74 -50.61 12.80
CA ILE A 245 3.52 -49.84 12.55
C ILE A 245 3.57 -48.51 13.31
N THR A 246 3.94 -48.54 14.58
CA THR A 246 4.06 -47.35 15.41
C THR A 246 5.04 -46.35 14.81
N ARG A 247 6.22 -46.81 14.37
CA ARG A 247 7.22 -45.96 13.71
C ARG A 247 6.69 -45.33 12.42
N ILE A 248 5.94 -46.07 11.61
CA ILE A 248 5.32 -45.56 10.38
C ILE A 248 4.29 -44.48 10.72
N LEU A 249 3.37 -44.75 11.65
CA LEU A 249 2.33 -43.81 12.07
C LEU A 249 2.93 -42.52 12.69
N SER A 250 3.97 -42.64 13.52
CA SER A 250 4.69 -41.49 14.06
C SER A 250 5.37 -40.65 12.97
N LYS A 251 5.95 -41.30 11.95
CA LYS A 251 6.53 -40.60 10.80
C LYS A 251 5.46 -39.85 10.00
N MET A 252 4.27 -40.45 9.81
CA MET A 252 3.14 -39.78 9.15
C MET A 252 2.67 -38.55 9.93
N ALA A 253 2.50 -38.68 11.24
CA ALA A 253 2.10 -37.56 12.10
C ALA A 253 3.14 -36.42 12.10
N GLY A 254 4.44 -36.76 12.01
CA GLY A 254 5.52 -35.78 11.92
C GLY A 254 5.57 -34.98 10.60
N ASN A 255 4.88 -35.42 9.55
CA ASN A 255 4.81 -34.71 8.27
C ASN A 255 3.77 -33.56 8.26
N GLU A 256 3.09 -33.28 9.38
CA GLU A 256 2.16 -32.17 9.54
C GLU A 256 2.68 -30.84 9.00
N GLN A 257 3.95 -30.53 9.31
CA GLN A 257 4.54 -29.23 8.98
C GLN A 257 4.66 -29.02 7.47
N ALA A 258 4.81 -30.09 6.68
CA ALA A 258 4.80 -29.99 5.22
C ALA A 258 3.42 -29.60 4.69
N PHE A 259 2.36 -30.25 5.18
CA PHE A 259 0.98 -29.93 4.79
C PHE A 259 0.57 -28.52 5.23
N LEU A 260 0.88 -28.12 6.46
CA LEU A 260 0.57 -26.78 6.96
C LEU A 260 1.30 -25.69 6.18
N ARG A 261 2.58 -25.91 5.82
CA ARG A 261 3.34 -24.96 4.98
C ARG A 261 2.71 -24.79 3.60
N ALA A 262 2.28 -25.89 2.96
CA ALA A 262 1.60 -25.83 1.68
C ALA A 262 0.31 -24.99 1.77
N VAL A 263 -0.50 -25.22 2.81
CA VAL A 263 -1.73 -24.46 3.05
C VAL A 263 -1.46 -22.98 3.35
N ASP A 264 -0.41 -22.67 4.13
CA ASP A 264 -0.05 -21.28 4.43
C ASP A 264 0.50 -20.52 3.21
N ASN A 265 1.22 -21.20 2.33
CA ASN A 265 1.66 -20.61 1.05
C ASN A 265 0.44 -20.22 0.19
N VAL A 266 -0.53 -21.14 0.08
CA VAL A 266 -1.80 -20.89 -0.63
C VAL A 266 -2.48 -19.66 -0.07
N LYS A 267 -2.64 -19.60 1.26
CA LYS A 267 -3.24 -18.45 1.94
C LYS A 267 -2.57 -17.12 1.58
N GLU A 268 -1.25 -17.08 1.58
CA GLU A 268 -0.52 -15.84 1.31
C GLU A 268 -0.78 -15.32 -0.11
N ILE A 269 -0.86 -16.22 -1.09
CA ILE A 269 -1.12 -15.87 -2.49
C ILE A 269 -2.53 -15.31 -2.65
N PHE A 270 -3.54 -16.00 -2.10
CA PHE A 270 -4.93 -15.55 -2.22
C PHE A 270 -5.21 -14.27 -1.45
N LYS A 271 -4.56 -14.05 -0.30
CA LYS A 271 -4.66 -12.75 0.37
C LYS A 271 -4.15 -11.58 -0.48
N ARG A 272 -3.13 -11.81 -1.30
CA ARG A 272 -2.59 -10.77 -2.19
C ARG A 272 -3.54 -10.52 -3.36
N LEU A 273 -4.04 -11.59 -3.99
CA LEU A 273 -5.04 -11.51 -5.07
C LEU A 273 -6.33 -10.81 -4.59
N GLU A 274 -6.84 -11.18 -3.42
CA GLU A 274 -8.10 -10.64 -2.89
C GLU A 274 -8.05 -9.12 -2.70
N VAL A 275 -6.90 -8.60 -2.26
CA VAL A 275 -6.68 -7.16 -2.09
C VAL A 275 -6.59 -6.44 -3.44
N MET A 276 -5.98 -7.07 -4.45
CA MET A 276 -5.90 -6.56 -5.81
C MET A 276 -7.30 -6.52 -6.44
N ASP A 277 -7.99 -7.66 -6.49
CA ASP A 277 -9.27 -7.87 -7.17
C ASP A 277 -10.39 -6.99 -6.59
N LYS A 278 -10.48 -6.86 -5.26
CA LYS A 278 -11.46 -5.93 -4.62
C LYS A 278 -11.22 -4.47 -4.97
N THR A 279 -9.95 -4.09 -5.13
CA THR A 279 -9.59 -2.72 -5.48
C THR A 279 -9.92 -2.45 -6.94
N GLU A 280 -9.66 -3.41 -7.83
CA GLU A 280 -9.97 -3.32 -9.26
C GLU A 280 -11.47 -3.35 -9.52
N LEU A 281 -12.23 -4.24 -8.88
CA LEU A 281 -13.68 -4.28 -8.99
C LEU A 281 -14.32 -2.91 -8.67
N ARG A 282 -13.86 -2.25 -7.61
CA ARG A 282 -14.35 -0.91 -7.24
C ARG A 282 -14.03 0.13 -8.31
N LYS A 283 -12.83 0.09 -8.90
CA LYS A 283 -12.45 0.99 -10.00
C LYS A 283 -13.32 0.74 -11.24
N LYS A 284 -13.49 -0.52 -11.64
CA LYS A 284 -14.32 -0.92 -12.79
C LYS A 284 -15.79 -0.53 -12.61
N LEU A 285 -16.37 -0.76 -11.43
CA LEU A 285 -17.73 -0.31 -11.09
C LEU A 285 -17.87 1.21 -11.13
N GLN A 286 -16.83 1.96 -10.76
CA GLN A 286 -16.83 3.42 -10.87
C GLN A 286 -16.73 3.88 -12.33
N ARG A 287 -15.89 3.23 -13.16
CA ARG A 287 -15.80 3.47 -14.61
C ARG A 287 -17.14 3.21 -15.31
N LEU A 288 -17.82 2.12 -14.96
CA LEU A 288 -19.09 1.71 -15.59
C LEU A 288 -20.18 2.79 -15.53
N LYS A 289 -20.20 3.60 -14.46
CA LYS A 289 -21.15 4.70 -14.30
C LYS A 289 -20.99 5.82 -15.33
N ASN A 290 -19.79 5.96 -15.90
CA ASN A 290 -19.42 7.07 -16.78
C ASN A 290 -19.36 6.67 -18.26
N VAL A 291 -19.46 5.37 -18.56
CA VAL A 291 -19.23 4.79 -19.89
C VAL A 291 -20.57 4.38 -20.55
N LYS A 292 -20.71 4.60 -21.86
CA LYS A 292 -21.92 4.27 -22.64
C LYS A 292 -21.58 3.48 -23.90
N GLY A 293 -22.57 2.75 -24.43
CA GLY A 293 -22.45 2.08 -25.73
C GLY A 293 -21.64 0.79 -25.68
N LYS A 294 -20.75 0.59 -26.66
CA LYS A 294 -19.97 -0.65 -26.83
C LYS A 294 -18.97 -0.87 -25.69
N GLU A 295 -18.34 0.20 -25.21
CA GLU A 295 -17.39 0.19 -24.09
C GLU A 295 -18.06 -0.25 -22.78
N ASN A 296 -19.33 0.13 -22.55
CA ASN A 296 -20.10 -0.32 -21.39
C ASN A 296 -20.30 -1.85 -21.40
N LYS A 297 -20.57 -2.43 -22.58
CA LYS A 297 -20.72 -3.89 -22.71
C LYS A 297 -19.42 -4.65 -22.44
N LEU A 298 -18.28 -4.10 -22.86
CA LEU A 298 -16.96 -4.69 -22.60
C LEU A 298 -16.62 -4.62 -21.12
N LEU A 299 -16.75 -3.44 -20.51
CA LEU A 299 -16.49 -3.23 -19.09
C LEU A 299 -17.43 -4.05 -18.18
N ALA A 300 -18.70 -4.23 -18.58
CA ALA A 300 -19.62 -5.11 -17.85
C ALA A 300 -19.20 -6.60 -17.92
N ALA A 301 -18.61 -7.04 -19.03
CA ALA A 301 -18.07 -8.38 -19.15
C ALA A 301 -16.82 -8.56 -18.27
N GLU A 302 -15.94 -7.56 -18.21
CA GLU A 302 -14.76 -7.56 -17.32
C GLU A 302 -15.17 -7.59 -15.84
N ILE A 303 -16.17 -6.78 -15.45
CA ILE A 303 -16.70 -6.80 -14.07
C ILE A 303 -17.21 -8.19 -13.70
N LYS A 304 -17.89 -8.88 -14.62
CA LYS A 304 -18.38 -10.24 -14.37
C LYS A 304 -17.24 -11.24 -14.13
N LEU A 305 -16.14 -11.12 -14.89
CA LEU A 305 -14.96 -11.96 -14.69
C LEU A 305 -14.31 -11.69 -13.32
N GLU A 306 -14.22 -10.41 -12.93
CA GLU A 306 -13.69 -10.02 -11.61
C GLU A 306 -14.56 -10.52 -10.45
N GLU A 307 -15.89 -10.44 -10.57
CA GLU A 307 -16.81 -10.99 -9.59
C GLU A 307 -16.66 -12.50 -9.45
N GLU A 308 -16.44 -13.20 -10.57
CA GLU A 308 -16.19 -14.64 -10.59
C GLU A 308 -14.85 -14.99 -9.93
N LYS A 309 -13.78 -14.22 -10.16
CA LYS A 309 -12.49 -14.36 -9.43
C LYS A 309 -12.73 -14.32 -7.92
N ILE A 310 -13.41 -13.27 -7.43
CA ILE A 310 -13.70 -13.10 -5.99
C ILE A 310 -14.53 -14.27 -5.41
N VAL A 311 -15.42 -14.88 -6.20
CA VAL A 311 -16.18 -16.07 -5.75
C VAL A 311 -15.23 -17.26 -5.57
N LEU A 312 -14.34 -17.51 -6.53
CA LEU A 312 -13.36 -18.59 -6.44
C LEU A 312 -12.37 -18.37 -5.28
N GLU A 313 -11.98 -17.12 -5.01
CA GLU A 313 -11.13 -16.79 -3.85
C GLU A 313 -11.76 -17.17 -2.52
N LYS A 314 -13.06 -16.85 -2.34
CA LYS A 314 -13.80 -17.23 -1.12
C LYS A 314 -13.94 -18.73 -0.98
N GLU A 315 -14.12 -19.43 -2.09
CA GLU A 315 -14.16 -20.89 -2.11
C GLU A 315 -12.83 -21.48 -1.65
N ILE A 316 -11.71 -20.94 -2.12
CA ILE A 316 -10.37 -21.36 -1.69
C ILE A 316 -10.15 -21.08 -0.20
N GLU A 317 -10.58 -19.91 0.29
CA GLU A 317 -10.48 -19.57 1.72
C GLU A 317 -11.26 -20.57 2.60
N SER A 318 -12.43 -21.02 2.13
CA SER A 318 -13.22 -22.05 2.82
C SER A 318 -12.46 -23.38 2.86
N HIS A 319 -11.96 -23.84 1.71
CA HIS A 319 -11.22 -25.10 1.61
C HIS A 319 -9.89 -25.07 2.37
N GLU A 320 -9.23 -23.91 2.51
CA GLU A 320 -8.05 -23.72 3.37
C GLU A 320 -8.37 -24.04 4.84
N LYS A 321 -9.49 -23.50 5.35
CA LYS A 321 -9.93 -23.72 6.73
C LYS A 321 -10.28 -25.19 6.96
N ASP A 322 -10.94 -25.81 5.99
CA ASP A 322 -11.29 -27.23 6.05
C ASP A 322 -10.04 -28.11 6.03
N LEU A 323 -9.07 -27.83 5.14
CA LEU A 323 -7.79 -28.56 5.10
C LEU A 323 -7.05 -28.50 6.44
N LYS A 324 -6.95 -27.32 7.07
CA LYS A 324 -6.31 -27.18 8.39
C LYS A 324 -6.98 -28.09 9.42
N LYS A 325 -8.30 -28.03 9.50
CA LYS A 325 -9.09 -28.87 10.40
C LYS A 325 -8.90 -30.36 10.11
N PHE A 326 -8.83 -30.77 8.85
CA PHE A 326 -8.60 -32.17 8.48
C PHE A 326 -7.18 -32.63 8.83
N ILE A 327 -6.16 -31.81 8.62
CA ILE A 327 -4.78 -32.11 9.01
C ILE A 327 -4.67 -32.29 10.53
N GLU A 328 -5.24 -31.37 11.32
CA GLU A 328 -5.27 -31.47 12.77
C GLU A 328 -5.99 -32.75 13.25
N ASN A 329 -7.14 -33.07 12.65
CA ASN A 329 -7.88 -34.29 12.95
C ASN A 329 -7.09 -35.55 12.59
N LEU A 330 -6.41 -35.55 11.44
CA LEU A 330 -5.56 -36.66 11.01
C LEU A 330 -4.47 -36.92 12.04
N ASN A 331 -3.73 -35.88 12.45
CA ASN A 331 -2.65 -35.99 13.44
C ASN A 331 -3.14 -36.46 14.80
N ARG A 332 -4.31 -35.96 15.23
CA ARG A 332 -4.95 -36.44 16.47
C ARG A 332 -5.24 -37.94 16.38
N HIS A 333 -5.86 -38.41 15.29
CA HIS A 333 -6.21 -39.83 15.15
C HIS A 333 -4.98 -40.72 14.97
N LEU A 334 -3.95 -40.27 14.24
CA LEU A 334 -2.67 -40.97 14.14
C LEU A 334 -1.99 -41.09 15.51
N SER A 335 -2.00 -40.04 16.31
CA SER A 335 -1.41 -40.05 17.66
C SER A 335 -2.14 -41.01 18.61
N LEU A 336 -3.48 -41.05 18.53
CA LEU A 336 -4.29 -42.01 19.28
C LEU A 336 -4.03 -43.45 18.82
N ALA A 337 -3.87 -43.68 17.51
CA ALA A 337 -3.51 -44.98 16.97
C ALA A 337 -2.12 -45.42 17.45
N VAL A 338 -1.12 -44.52 17.44
CA VAL A 338 0.22 -44.76 18.00
C VAL A 338 0.13 -45.17 19.47
N LYS A 339 -0.60 -44.40 20.28
CA LYS A 339 -0.79 -44.70 21.71
C LYS A 339 -1.44 -46.06 21.93
N ALA A 340 -2.49 -46.38 21.17
CA ALA A 340 -3.18 -47.67 21.25
C ALA A 340 -2.26 -48.84 20.82
N MET A 341 -1.42 -48.66 19.80
CA MET A 341 -0.48 -49.70 19.34
C MET A 341 0.68 -49.93 20.31
N ALA A 342 1.16 -48.87 20.97
CA ALA A 342 2.32 -48.93 21.86
C ALA A 342 1.97 -49.32 23.31
N GLU A 343 0.87 -48.80 23.85
CA GLU A 343 0.55 -48.92 25.29
C GLU A 343 -0.55 -49.95 25.57
N SER A 344 -1.40 -50.28 24.59
CA SER A 344 -2.50 -51.21 24.82
C SER A 344 -2.07 -52.67 24.66
N SER A 345 -2.56 -53.53 25.55
CA SER A 345 -2.46 -54.99 25.37
C SER A 345 -3.19 -55.48 24.11
N TYR A 346 -4.13 -54.69 23.58
CA TYR A 346 -5.00 -55.04 22.45
C TYR A 346 -4.81 -54.07 21.26
N PRO A 347 -4.02 -54.45 20.22
CA PRO A 347 -3.82 -53.65 19.00
C PRO A 347 -5.09 -53.28 18.25
N LEU A 348 -6.15 -54.10 18.38
CA LEU A 348 -7.46 -53.81 17.78
C LEU A 348 -8.05 -52.48 18.25
N ASN A 349 -7.64 -51.95 19.39
CA ASN A 349 -8.06 -50.63 19.87
C ASN A 349 -7.59 -49.48 18.97
N ALA A 350 -6.55 -49.68 18.16
CA ALA A 350 -6.08 -48.68 17.19
C ALA A 350 -6.96 -48.59 15.93
N LEU A 351 -7.72 -49.65 15.64
CA LEU A 351 -8.51 -49.80 14.41
C LEU A 351 -9.54 -48.69 14.15
N PRO A 352 -10.37 -48.25 15.12
CA PRO A 352 -11.28 -47.12 14.89
C PRO A 352 -10.52 -45.83 14.55
N HIS A 353 -9.37 -45.58 15.18
CA HIS A 353 -8.55 -44.40 14.91
C HIS A 353 -7.94 -44.45 13.50
N LEU A 354 -7.43 -45.61 13.08
CA LEU A 354 -6.90 -45.80 11.74
C LEU A 354 -7.97 -45.66 10.65
N LYS A 355 -9.19 -46.17 10.88
CA LYS A 355 -10.32 -45.98 9.96
C LYS A 355 -10.70 -44.51 9.83
N HIS A 356 -10.71 -43.76 10.94
CA HIS A 356 -10.92 -42.32 10.91
C HIS A 356 -9.80 -41.58 10.18
N SER A 357 -8.53 -41.88 10.46
CA SER A 357 -7.38 -41.32 9.73
C SER A 357 -7.48 -41.57 8.23
N LEU A 358 -7.84 -42.79 7.82
CA LEU A 358 -8.01 -43.13 6.41
C LEU A 358 -9.10 -42.30 5.73
N LYS A 359 -10.25 -42.13 6.39
CA LYS A 359 -11.34 -41.28 5.91
C LYS A 359 -10.87 -39.83 5.76
N THR A 360 -10.22 -39.29 6.78
CA THR A 360 -9.73 -37.89 6.78
C THR A 360 -8.68 -37.65 5.70
N VAL A 361 -7.78 -38.60 5.43
CA VAL A 361 -6.85 -38.51 4.29
C VAL A 361 -7.61 -38.49 2.96
N GLY A 362 -8.68 -39.26 2.83
CA GLY A 362 -9.56 -39.21 1.66
C GLY A 362 -10.20 -37.83 1.45
N GLU A 363 -10.65 -37.20 2.54
CA GLU A 363 -11.18 -35.83 2.52
C GLU A 363 -10.12 -34.80 2.10
N ILE A 364 -8.90 -34.92 2.64
CA ILE A 364 -7.75 -34.08 2.24
C ILE A 364 -7.48 -34.22 0.74
N ILE A 365 -7.35 -35.45 0.22
CA ILE A 365 -7.11 -35.70 -1.22
C ILE A 365 -8.22 -35.08 -2.08
N SER A 366 -9.48 -35.22 -1.67
CA SER A 366 -10.63 -34.68 -2.40
C SER A 366 -10.58 -33.16 -2.49
N ILE A 367 -10.29 -32.48 -1.38
CA ILE A 367 -10.21 -31.01 -1.33
C ILE A 367 -9.01 -30.51 -2.13
N THR A 368 -7.85 -31.17 -2.01
CA THR A 368 -6.66 -30.80 -2.78
C THR A 368 -6.89 -30.89 -4.29
N LYS A 369 -7.54 -31.96 -4.78
CA LYS A 369 -7.90 -32.10 -6.21
C LYS A 369 -8.92 -31.05 -6.65
N HIS A 370 -9.86 -30.69 -5.77
CA HIS A 370 -10.81 -29.63 -6.05
C HIS A 370 -10.13 -28.27 -6.16
N LEU A 371 -9.21 -27.95 -5.22
CA LEU A 371 -8.41 -26.72 -5.26
C LEU A 371 -7.55 -26.61 -6.53
N GLU A 372 -6.99 -27.72 -7.02
CA GLU A 372 -6.30 -27.76 -8.32
C GLU A 372 -7.23 -27.39 -9.49
N THR A 373 -8.48 -27.83 -9.44
CA THR A 373 -9.50 -27.49 -10.44
C THR A 373 -9.88 -26.02 -10.38
N VAL A 374 -10.07 -25.49 -9.17
CA VAL A 374 -10.35 -24.06 -8.94
C VAL A 374 -9.19 -23.19 -9.41
N GLU A 375 -7.94 -23.59 -9.17
CA GLU A 375 -6.75 -22.87 -9.68
C GLU A 375 -6.74 -22.82 -11.21
N LYS A 376 -6.95 -23.96 -11.89
CA LYS A 376 -7.04 -24.01 -13.36
C LYS A 376 -8.15 -23.09 -13.88
N HIS A 377 -9.28 -23.04 -13.18
CA HIS A 377 -10.37 -22.16 -13.53
C HIS A 377 -9.99 -20.68 -13.36
N MET A 378 -9.39 -20.32 -12.22
CA MET A 378 -8.87 -18.97 -11.96
C MET A 378 -7.89 -18.50 -13.05
N LEU A 379 -6.94 -19.36 -13.43
CA LEU A 379 -6.00 -19.07 -14.51
C LEU A 379 -6.68 -18.87 -15.87
N SER A 380 -7.79 -19.56 -16.12
CA SER A 380 -8.56 -19.39 -17.35
C SER A 380 -9.30 -18.03 -17.38
N ILE A 381 -9.80 -17.58 -16.22
CA ILE A 381 -10.49 -16.30 -16.07
C ILE A 381 -9.50 -15.15 -16.27
N ILE A 382 -8.34 -15.18 -15.62
CA ILE A 382 -7.26 -14.18 -15.79
C ILE A 382 -6.85 -14.04 -17.26
N LYS A 383 -6.73 -15.16 -17.98
CA LYS A 383 -6.44 -15.13 -19.42
C LYS A 383 -7.60 -14.58 -20.27
N ALA A 384 -8.84 -14.82 -19.86
CA ALA A 384 -10.01 -14.25 -20.52
C ALA A 384 -10.07 -12.74 -20.30
N GLU A 385 -9.67 -12.29 -19.11
CA GLU A 385 -9.60 -10.90 -18.72
C GLU A 385 -8.50 -10.14 -19.47
N GLU A 386 -7.27 -10.68 -19.56
CA GLU A 386 -6.20 -10.06 -20.35
C GLU A 386 -6.63 -9.88 -21.83
N LYS A 387 -7.39 -10.84 -22.37
CA LYS A 387 -7.96 -10.74 -23.71
C LYS A 387 -9.03 -9.67 -23.81
N ALA A 388 -9.90 -9.53 -22.82
CA ALA A 388 -10.94 -8.51 -22.77
C ALA A 388 -10.33 -7.10 -22.70
N ILE A 389 -9.37 -6.88 -21.81
CA ILE A 389 -8.62 -5.62 -21.67
C ILE A 389 -7.88 -5.28 -22.97
N THR A 390 -7.29 -6.29 -23.63
CA THR A 390 -6.61 -6.08 -24.92
C THR A 390 -7.60 -5.69 -26.05
N GLN A 391 -8.83 -6.18 -25.99
CA GLN A 391 -9.89 -5.78 -26.93
C GLN A 391 -10.39 -4.37 -26.63
N GLU A 392 -10.53 -3.99 -25.36
CA GLU A 392 -10.85 -2.61 -24.95
C GLU A 392 -9.79 -1.64 -25.48
N LYS A 393 -8.51 -1.96 -25.34
CA LYS A 393 -7.40 -1.14 -25.86
C LYS A 393 -7.46 -0.88 -27.37
N ARG A 394 -8.07 -1.79 -28.14
CA ARG A 394 -8.19 -1.70 -29.61
C ARG A 394 -9.47 -1.03 -30.08
N ALA A 395 -10.48 -0.94 -29.23
CA ALA A 395 -11.78 -0.33 -29.52
C ALA A 395 -11.72 1.19 -29.35
#